data_AF-A0A7Y3FBB4-F1
#
_entry.id   AF-A0A7Y3FBB4-F1
#
_cell.length_a   1.000
_cell.length_b   1.000
_cell.length_c   1.000
_cell.angle_alpha   90.00
_cell.angle_beta   90.00
_cell.angle_gamma   90.00
#
_symmetry.space_group_name_H-M   'P 1'
#
loop_
_entity.id
_entity.type
_entity.pdbx_description
1 polymer ?
#
loop_
_entity_poly.entity_id
_entity_poly.type
_entity_poly.pdbx_seq_one_letter_code
_entity_poly.pdbx_strand_id
1 'polypeptide(L)'
;MSITINTPKIREVINQVVNDPDYKQVSKVPLFSLHQIGLIILAYTGFIGGIYLHLTFQTSLWIVYPIMILSSYMAFTPLHDATHRAVSSNKVLNDLLGTISGFILMPFITTPTYRFLHMSHHRYVGDDELDPDSILVAFPTRYFPIGFLILPFFDVI
;
A
#
# COMPACT_ATOMS: atom_id res chain seq x y z
N MET A 1 9.37 -14.67 -7.75
CA MET A 1 10.57 -15.16 -7.01
C MET A 1 10.14 -16.09 -5.86
N SER A 2 10.10 -17.41 -6.07
CA SER A 2 9.72 -18.37 -5.02
C SER A 2 10.84 -18.51 -3.99
N ILE A 3 10.57 -18.14 -2.73
CA ILE A 3 11.49 -18.30 -1.59
C ILE A 3 11.50 -19.77 -1.16
N THR A 4 11.90 -20.66 -2.06
CA THR A 4 12.13 -22.10 -1.81
C THR A 4 13.61 -22.42 -1.85
N ILE A 5 14.47 -21.47 -1.46
CA ILE A 5 15.90 -21.73 -1.26
C ILE A 5 16.09 -22.20 0.18
N ASN A 6 15.91 -23.49 0.40
CA ASN A 6 16.02 -24.12 1.71
C ASN A 6 17.47 -24.55 1.99
N THR A 7 18.42 -23.61 1.87
CA THR A 7 19.84 -23.91 2.09
C THR A 7 20.19 -23.85 3.58
N PRO A 8 21.14 -24.68 4.06
CA PRO A 8 21.59 -24.65 5.46
C PRO A 8 22.03 -23.26 5.92
N LYS A 9 22.68 -22.50 5.02
CA LYS A 9 23.15 -21.14 5.28
C LYS A 9 22.00 -20.15 5.53
N ILE A 10 20.89 -20.24 4.79
CA ILE A 10 19.72 -19.38 5.02
C ILE A 10 19.08 -19.69 6.37
N ARG A 11 18.98 -20.98 6.72
CA ARG A 11 18.46 -21.39 8.03
C ARG A 11 19.33 -20.87 9.16
N GLU A 12 20.65 -20.91 9.01
CA GLU A 12 21.59 -20.38 9.99
C GLU A 12 21.41 -18.87 10.19
N VAL A 13 21.30 -18.10 9.11
CA VAL A 13 21.06 -16.64 9.19
C VAL A 13 19.71 -16.34 9.86
N ILE A 14 18.64 -17.02 9.46
CA ILE A 14 17.33 -16.84 10.11
C ILE A 14 17.42 -17.19 11.59
N ASN A 15 18.14 -18.26 11.94
CA ASN A 15 18.33 -18.67 13.33
C ASN A 15 19.12 -17.62 14.13
N GLN A 16 20.14 -16.99 13.55
CA GLN A 16 20.85 -15.87 14.17
C GLN A 16 19.92 -14.67 14.38
N VAL A 17 19.16 -14.27 13.37
CA VAL A 17 18.23 -13.12 13.45
C VAL A 17 17.15 -13.34 14.50
N VAL A 18 16.53 -14.52 14.53
CA VAL A 18 15.40 -14.79 15.46
C VAL A 18 15.88 -14.92 16.91
N ASN A 19 17.11 -15.38 17.14
CA ASN A 19 17.69 -15.48 18.48
C ASN A 19 18.48 -14.24 18.91
N ASP A 20 18.59 -13.22 18.07
CA ASP A 20 19.16 -11.95 18.46
C ASP A 20 18.37 -11.37 19.65
N PRO A 21 19.03 -10.96 20.75
CA PRO A 21 18.34 -10.44 21.93
C PRO A 21 17.45 -9.22 21.62
N ASP A 22 17.80 -8.43 20.61
CA ASP A 22 17.07 -7.22 20.22
C ASP A 22 15.94 -7.52 19.23
N TYR A 23 15.86 -8.74 18.67
CA TYR A 23 14.85 -9.11 17.68
C TYR A 23 13.42 -8.80 18.16
N LYS A 24 13.12 -9.14 19.41
CA LYS A 24 11.79 -8.89 20.00
C LYS A 24 11.49 -7.40 20.16
N GLN A 25 12.50 -6.56 20.32
CA GLN A 25 12.33 -5.12 20.45
C GLN A 25 11.95 -4.51 19.09
N VAL A 26 12.65 -4.91 18.02
CA VAL A 26 12.46 -4.35 16.67
C VAL A 26 11.28 -4.95 15.90
N SER A 27 10.88 -6.19 16.23
CA SER A 27 9.74 -6.87 15.59
C SER A 27 8.39 -6.61 16.28
N LYS A 28 8.38 -5.88 17.39
CA LYS A 28 7.15 -5.62 18.16
C LYS A 28 6.24 -4.64 17.42
N VAL A 29 5.09 -5.13 16.98
CA VAL A 29 4.01 -4.27 16.46
C VAL A 29 3.28 -3.63 17.64
N PRO A 30 3.15 -2.28 17.70
CA PRO A 30 2.41 -1.61 18.76
C PRO A 30 0.91 -1.82 18.60
N LEU A 31 0.13 -1.55 19.67
CA LEU A 31 -1.33 -1.51 19.55
C LEU A 31 -1.78 -0.30 18.71
N PHE A 32 -1.14 0.85 18.93
CA PHE A 32 -1.35 2.08 18.16
C PHE A 32 0.00 2.59 17.66
N SER A 33 0.16 2.69 16.35
CA SER A 33 1.34 3.32 15.74
C SER A 33 1.03 4.78 15.42
N LEU A 34 1.72 5.70 16.11
CA LEU A 34 1.57 7.14 15.87
C LEU A 34 1.92 7.52 14.42
N HIS A 35 2.92 6.87 13.84
CA HIS A 35 3.32 7.11 12.45
C HIS A 35 2.22 6.72 11.47
N GLN A 36 1.63 5.52 11.64
CA GLN A 36 0.56 5.05 10.76
C GLN A 36 -0.70 5.91 10.89
N ILE A 37 -1.11 6.23 12.14
CA ILE A 37 -2.26 7.10 12.40
C ILE A 37 -2.01 8.52 11.84
N GLY A 38 -0.81 9.06 12.02
CA GLY A 38 -0.42 10.35 11.49
C GLY A 38 -0.47 10.41 9.96
N LEU A 39 0.01 9.36 9.28
CA LEU A 39 -0.09 9.24 7.82
C LEU A 39 -1.55 9.21 7.36
N ILE A 40 -2.42 8.44 8.03
CA ILE A 40 -3.86 8.41 7.72
C ILE A 40 -4.47 9.81 7.86
N ILE A 41 -4.23 10.49 8.99
CA ILE A 41 -4.78 11.83 9.24
C ILE A 41 -4.29 12.84 8.19
N LEU A 42 -3.00 12.83 7.88
CA LEU A 42 -2.42 13.73 6.87
C LEU A 42 -2.99 13.45 5.48
N ALA A 43 -3.13 12.18 5.10
CA ALA A 43 -3.73 11.80 3.83
C ALA A 43 -5.18 12.30 3.71
N TYR A 44 -6.01 12.08 4.74
CA TYR A 44 -7.39 12.57 4.74
C TYR A 44 -7.48 14.10 4.76
N THR A 45 -6.62 14.76 5.53
CA THR A 45 -6.58 16.23 5.61
C THR A 45 -6.20 16.83 4.27
N GLY A 46 -5.18 16.30 3.61
CA GLY A 46 -4.75 16.76 2.29
C GLY A 46 -5.81 16.49 1.22
N PHE A 47 -6.42 15.30 1.22
CA PHE A 47 -7.41 14.92 0.22
C PHE A 47 -8.71 15.74 0.35
N ILE A 48 -9.31 15.77 1.55
CA ILE A 48 -10.54 16.54 1.82
C ILE A 48 -10.24 18.05 1.73
N GLY A 49 -9.09 18.49 2.23
CA GLY A 49 -8.65 19.88 2.15
C GLY A 49 -8.49 20.36 0.70
N GLY A 50 -7.90 19.54 -0.18
CA GLY A 50 -7.79 19.84 -1.60
C GLY A 50 -9.15 20.04 -2.27
N ILE A 51 -10.11 19.15 -1.99
CA ILE A 51 -11.50 19.28 -2.47
C ILE A 51 -12.13 20.57 -1.96
N TYR A 52 -12.02 20.83 -0.65
CA TYR A 52 -12.58 22.02 -0.01
C TYR A 52 -11.99 23.31 -0.59
N LEU A 53 -10.68 23.36 -0.82
CA LEU A 53 -9.99 24.51 -1.41
C LEU A 53 -10.49 24.84 -2.82
N HIS A 54 -10.74 23.81 -3.63
CA HIS A 54 -11.27 24.01 -4.98
C HIS A 54 -12.72 24.49 -4.94
N LEU A 55 -13.58 23.82 -4.17
CA LEU A 55 -15.01 24.13 -4.12
C LEU A 55 -15.30 25.52 -3.50
N THR A 56 -14.50 25.94 -2.52
CA THR A 56 -14.74 27.20 -1.79
C THR A 56 -14.06 28.40 -2.45
N PHE A 57 -12.81 28.23 -2.89
CA PHE A 57 -11.98 29.34 -3.35
C PHE A 57 -11.65 29.27 -4.84
N GLN A 58 -12.20 28.31 -5.57
CA GLN A 58 -11.87 28.06 -6.98
C GLN A 58 -10.36 27.89 -7.19
N THR A 59 -9.67 27.35 -6.17
CA THR A 59 -8.23 27.11 -6.20
C THR A 59 -7.87 26.32 -7.46
N SER A 60 -6.85 26.78 -8.18
CA SER A 60 -6.41 26.14 -9.42
C SER A 60 -6.16 24.64 -9.22
N LEU A 61 -6.65 23.83 -10.16
CA LEU A 61 -6.45 22.39 -10.13
C LEU A 61 -4.96 22.00 -10.23
N TRP A 62 -4.12 22.86 -10.79
CA TRP A 62 -2.67 22.69 -10.79
C TRP A 62 -2.05 22.67 -9.39
N ILE A 63 -2.71 23.26 -8.40
CA ILE A 63 -2.30 23.21 -6.98
C ILE A 63 -2.99 22.03 -6.28
N VAL A 64 -4.27 21.81 -6.57
CA VAL A 64 -5.07 20.78 -5.89
C VAL A 64 -4.63 19.37 -6.26
N TYR A 65 -4.33 19.11 -7.55
CA TYR A 65 -3.95 17.76 -7.99
C TYR A 65 -2.68 17.22 -7.33
N PRO A 66 -1.56 17.97 -7.24
CA PRO A 66 -0.38 17.49 -6.50
C PRO A 66 -0.70 17.13 -5.04
N ILE A 67 -1.53 17.91 -4.36
CA ILE A 67 -1.94 17.64 -2.97
C ILE A 67 -2.73 16.32 -2.91
N MET A 68 -3.67 16.12 -3.82
CA MET A 68 -4.48 14.90 -3.87
C MET A 68 -3.66 13.66 -4.23
N ILE A 69 -2.74 13.77 -5.19
CA ILE A 69 -1.83 12.69 -5.60
C ILE A 69 -0.96 12.28 -4.41
N LEU A 70 -0.33 13.25 -3.74
CA LEU A 70 0.50 12.99 -2.57
C LEU A 70 -0.32 12.37 -1.43
N SER A 71 -1.52 12.89 -1.17
CA SER A 71 -2.42 12.36 -0.15
C SER A 71 -2.82 10.91 -0.43
N SER A 72 -3.10 10.59 -1.70
CA SER A 72 -3.44 9.24 -2.15
C SER A 72 -2.24 8.30 -1.97
N TYR A 73 -1.04 8.74 -2.38
CA TYR A 73 0.19 7.96 -2.16
C TYR A 73 0.45 7.71 -0.66
N MET A 74 0.27 8.72 0.18
CA MET A 74 0.40 8.57 1.64
C MET A 74 -0.62 7.59 2.23
N ALA A 75 -1.86 7.58 1.72
CA ALA A 75 -2.91 6.66 2.15
C ALA A 75 -2.60 5.20 1.81
N PHE A 76 -1.75 4.95 0.81
CA PHE A 76 -1.35 3.60 0.43
C PHE A 76 -0.46 2.94 1.49
N THR A 77 0.45 3.67 2.14
CA THR A 77 1.40 3.08 3.10
C THR A 77 0.71 2.37 4.27
N PRO A 78 -0.26 2.97 5.00
CA PRO A 78 -0.95 2.26 6.08
C PRO A 78 -1.86 1.13 5.57
N LEU A 79 -2.41 1.25 4.36
CA LEU A 79 -3.16 0.14 3.74
C LEU A 79 -2.23 -1.05 3.48
N HIS A 80 -1.10 -0.82 2.81
CA HIS A 80 -0.08 -1.82 2.51
C HIS A 80 0.40 -2.51 3.78
N ASP A 81 0.83 -1.75 4.78
CA ASP A 81 1.34 -2.32 6.03
C ASP A 81 0.27 -3.09 6.81
N ALA A 82 -1.00 -2.68 6.71
CA ALA A 82 -2.12 -3.41 7.31
C ALA A 82 -2.36 -4.75 6.61
N THR A 83 -2.11 -4.88 5.31
CA THR A 83 -2.17 -6.19 4.64
C THR A 83 -1.15 -7.17 5.22
N HIS A 84 0.02 -6.68 5.65
CA HIS A 84 1.07 -7.45 6.33
C HIS A 84 0.87 -7.61 7.85
N ARG A 85 -0.24 -7.11 8.40
CA ARG A 85 -0.53 -7.10 9.86
C ARG A 85 0.49 -6.29 10.67
N ALA A 86 1.08 -5.25 10.08
CA ALA A 86 2.14 -4.46 10.70
C ALA A 86 1.66 -3.11 11.28
N VAL A 87 0.38 -2.77 11.15
CA VAL A 87 -0.16 -1.48 11.64
C VAL A 87 -0.56 -1.56 13.11
N SER A 88 -1.15 -2.68 13.53
CA SER A 88 -1.55 -2.91 14.93
C SER A 88 -1.42 -4.38 15.32
N SER A 89 -1.01 -4.63 16.57
CA SER A 89 -1.04 -5.97 17.17
C SER A 89 -2.45 -6.53 17.34
N ASN A 90 -3.48 -5.68 17.34
CA ASN A 90 -4.88 -6.11 17.30
C ASN A 90 -5.33 -6.26 15.84
N LYS A 91 -5.72 -7.48 15.45
CA LYS A 91 -6.10 -7.83 14.08
C LYS A 91 -7.29 -7.02 13.54
N VAL A 92 -8.29 -6.75 14.38
CA VAL A 92 -9.50 -5.99 13.99
C VAL A 92 -9.13 -4.53 13.80
N LEU A 93 -8.38 -3.95 14.73
CA LEU A 93 -7.92 -2.57 14.64
C LEU A 93 -7.00 -2.36 13.43
N ASN A 94 -6.09 -3.30 13.17
CA ASN A 94 -5.24 -3.29 11.97
C ASN A 94 -6.07 -3.24 10.69
N ASP A 95 -7.06 -4.14 10.57
CA ASP A 95 -7.89 -4.23 9.37
C ASP A 95 -8.81 -3.01 9.22
N LEU A 96 -9.28 -2.45 10.33
CA LEU A 96 -10.05 -1.19 10.35
C LEU A 96 -9.20 0.00 9.88
N LEU A 97 -8.01 0.19 10.45
CA LEU A 97 -7.11 1.30 10.09
C LEU A 97 -6.66 1.20 8.64
N GLY A 98 -6.32 -0.01 8.17
CA GLY A 98 -6.01 -0.24 6.77
C GLY A 98 -7.18 0.07 5.84
N THR A 99 -8.41 -0.30 6.23
CA THR A 99 -9.62 -0.08 5.42
C THR A 99 -9.95 1.40 5.36
N ILE A 100 -9.85 2.10 6.49
CA ILE A 100 -9.99 3.56 6.55
C ILE A 100 -8.94 4.21 5.65
N SER A 101 -7.67 3.83 5.76
CA SER A 101 -6.60 4.39 4.91
C SER A 101 -6.89 4.15 3.42
N GLY A 102 -7.22 2.92 3.05
CA GLY A 102 -7.45 2.51 1.67
C GLY A 102 -8.72 3.05 1.02
N PHE A 103 -9.69 3.55 1.80
CA PHE A 103 -10.96 4.02 1.27
C PHE A 103 -10.83 5.18 0.27
N ILE A 104 -9.81 6.04 0.45
CA ILE A 104 -9.49 7.13 -0.51
C ILE A 104 -9.15 6.56 -1.89
N LEU A 105 -8.50 5.39 -1.92
CA LEU A 105 -7.99 4.76 -3.14
C LEU A 105 -9.01 3.82 -3.79
N MET A 106 -9.62 2.97 -2.96
CA MET A 106 -10.53 1.92 -3.39
C MET A 106 -11.73 1.90 -2.45
N PRO A 107 -12.73 2.77 -2.69
CA PRO A 107 -13.94 2.79 -1.90
C PRO A 107 -14.57 1.39 -1.84
N PHE A 108 -15.09 1.03 -0.66
CA PHE A 108 -15.75 -0.25 -0.39
C PHE A 108 -14.87 -1.50 -0.39
N ILE A 109 -13.56 -1.39 -0.71
CA ILE A 109 -12.62 -2.49 -0.56
C ILE A 109 -12.06 -2.52 0.86
N THR A 110 -12.13 -3.69 1.51
CA THR A 110 -11.60 -3.87 2.86
C THR A 110 -10.16 -4.36 2.85
N THR A 111 -9.41 -4.11 3.91
CA THR A 111 -8.04 -4.63 4.06
C THR A 111 -7.95 -6.15 3.91
N PRO A 112 -8.85 -6.99 4.47
CA PRO A 112 -8.84 -8.42 4.20
C PRO A 112 -8.96 -8.77 2.72
N THR A 113 -9.84 -8.09 1.98
CA THR A 113 -9.99 -8.27 0.52
C THR A 113 -8.73 -7.87 -0.21
N TYR A 114 -8.20 -6.67 0.08
CA TYR A 114 -7.00 -6.19 -0.59
C TYR A 114 -5.75 -7.02 -0.23
N ARG A 115 -5.67 -7.52 1.00
CA ARG A 115 -4.61 -8.44 1.44
C ARG A 115 -4.55 -9.68 0.56
N PHE A 116 -5.67 -10.22 0.11
CA PHE A 116 -5.64 -11.38 -0.79
C PHE A 116 -4.92 -11.05 -2.11
N LEU A 117 -5.24 -9.90 -2.72
CA LEU A 117 -4.58 -9.43 -3.93
C LEU A 117 -3.09 -9.18 -3.68
N HIS A 118 -2.78 -8.43 -2.63
CA HIS A 118 -1.41 -8.06 -2.28
C HIS A 118 -0.51 -9.27 -1.94
N MET A 119 -1.06 -10.27 -1.26
CA MET A 119 -0.32 -11.51 -0.99
C MET A 119 -0.14 -12.35 -2.25
N SER A 120 -1.11 -12.34 -3.17
CA SER A 120 -0.98 -12.98 -4.48
C SER A 120 0.13 -12.33 -5.29
N HIS A 121 0.17 -10.99 -5.33
CA HIS A 121 1.28 -10.23 -5.92
C HIS A 121 2.64 -10.65 -5.34
N HIS A 122 2.82 -10.60 -4.01
CA HIS A 122 4.09 -11.02 -3.41
C HIS A 122 4.48 -12.47 -3.71
N ARG A 123 3.50 -13.36 -3.86
CA ARG A 123 3.73 -14.77 -4.18
C ARG A 123 4.19 -14.96 -5.62
N TYR A 124 3.56 -14.25 -6.56
CA TYR A 124 3.72 -14.43 -8.00
C TYR A 124 4.46 -13.28 -8.68
N VAL A 125 5.08 -12.37 -7.92
CA VAL A 125 5.71 -11.15 -8.45
C VAL A 125 6.55 -11.40 -9.71
N GLY A 126 6.18 -10.70 -10.79
CA GLY A 126 6.83 -10.77 -12.10
C GLY A 126 6.40 -11.96 -12.98
N ASP A 127 5.37 -12.71 -12.58
CA ASP A 127 4.69 -13.69 -13.41
C ASP A 127 3.54 -13.00 -14.16
N ASP A 128 3.60 -13.00 -15.49
CA ASP A 128 2.65 -12.23 -16.31
C ASP A 128 1.20 -12.72 -16.18
N GLU A 129 0.98 -14.00 -15.85
CA GLU A 129 -0.36 -14.60 -15.76
C GLU A 129 -0.90 -14.63 -14.32
N LEU A 130 -0.02 -14.84 -13.33
CA LEU A 130 -0.42 -15.11 -11.95
C LEU A 130 -0.28 -13.90 -11.02
N ASP A 131 0.54 -12.92 -11.35
CA ASP A 131 0.65 -11.68 -10.59
C ASP A 131 -0.56 -10.78 -10.90
N PRO A 132 -1.47 -10.51 -9.93
CA PRO A 132 -2.62 -9.64 -10.18
C PRO A 132 -2.22 -8.20 -10.56
N ASP A 133 -0.98 -7.81 -10.27
CA ASP A 133 -0.45 -6.49 -10.61
C ASP A 133 0.36 -6.51 -11.92
N SER A 134 0.49 -7.65 -12.61
CA SER A 134 1.28 -7.76 -13.86
C SER A 134 0.85 -6.72 -14.88
N ILE A 135 -0.47 -6.54 -15.04
CA ILE A 135 -1.05 -5.54 -15.93
C ILE A 135 -0.60 -4.12 -15.57
N LEU A 136 -0.50 -3.79 -14.27
CA LEU A 136 -0.11 -2.45 -13.80
C LEU A 136 1.38 -2.16 -14.07
N VAL A 137 2.23 -3.19 -14.09
CA VAL A 137 3.68 -3.07 -14.29
C VAL A 137 4.08 -3.23 -15.76
N ALA A 138 3.30 -3.97 -16.55
CA ALA A 138 3.53 -4.18 -17.98
C ALA A 138 3.29 -2.92 -18.83
N PHE A 139 2.69 -1.86 -18.27
CA PHE A 139 2.47 -0.62 -19.02
C PHE A 139 3.79 0.05 -19.42
N PRO A 140 3.93 0.50 -20.68
CA PRO A 140 5.13 1.19 -21.13
C PRO A 140 5.32 2.52 -20.38
N THR A 141 6.18 2.49 -19.36
CA THR A 141 6.58 3.64 -18.53
C THR A 141 7.19 4.78 -19.35
N ARG A 142 7.64 4.49 -20.59
CA ARG A 142 8.10 5.48 -21.58
C ARG A 142 7.05 6.57 -21.88
N TYR A 143 5.76 6.30 -21.69
CA TYR A 143 4.68 7.27 -21.93
C TYR A 143 4.08 7.83 -20.65
N PHE A 144 4.76 7.74 -19.50
CA PHE A 144 4.28 8.34 -18.26
C PHE A 144 4.05 9.86 -18.41
N PRO A 145 2.92 10.43 -17.94
CA PRO A 145 1.78 9.77 -17.26
C PRO A 145 0.66 9.30 -18.22
N ILE A 146 0.74 9.63 -19.52
CA ILE A 146 -0.30 9.34 -20.53
C ILE A 146 -0.57 7.83 -20.66
N GLY A 147 0.46 7.00 -20.46
CA GLY A 147 0.32 5.54 -20.45
C GLY A 147 -0.67 5.00 -19.42
N PHE A 148 -0.99 5.74 -18.35
CA PHE A 148 -2.04 5.35 -17.40
C PHE A 148 -3.47 5.69 -17.88
N LEU A 149 -3.64 6.55 -18.89
CA LEU A 149 -4.96 6.88 -19.44
C LEU A 149 -5.54 5.76 -20.32
N ILE A 150 -4.69 4.84 -20.78
CA ILE A 150 -5.08 3.69 -21.60
C ILE A 150 -5.35 2.42 -20.79
N LEU A 151 -5.10 2.44 -19.47
CA LEU A 151 -5.42 1.33 -18.55
C LEU A 151 -6.84 0.76 -18.70
N PRO A 152 -7.89 1.60 -18.85
CA PRO A 152 -9.26 1.11 -19.04
C PRO A 152 -9.50 0.42 -20.39
N PHE A 153 -8.56 0.52 -21.34
CA PHE A 153 -8.65 0.02 -22.71
C PHE A 153 -7.59 -1.04 -23.02
N PHE A 154 -6.99 -1.65 -22.00
CA PHE A 154 -5.92 -2.64 -22.16
C PHE A 154 -6.33 -3.81 -23.08
N ASP A 155 -7.59 -4.23 -23.02
CA ASP A 155 -8.11 -5.33 -23.87
C ASP A 155 -8.18 -4.98 -25.38
N VAL A 156 -7.88 -3.74 -25.76
CA VAL A 156 -8.00 -3.22 -27.15
C VAL A 156 -6.63 -3.10 -27.83
N ILE A 157 -5.52 -3.36 -27.11
CA ILE A 157 -4.14 -3.24 -27.59
C ILE A 157 -3.46 -4.61 -27.59
#